data_AF-A0A0D6LSV6-F1
#
_entry.id   AF-A0A0D6LSV6-F1
#
_cell.length_a   1.000
_cell.length_b   1.000
_cell.length_c   1.000
_cell.angle_alpha   90.00
_cell.angle_beta   90.00
_cell.angle_gamma   90.00
#
_symmetry.space_group_name_H-M   'P 1'
#
loop_
_entity.id
_entity.type
_entity.pdbx_description
1 polymer ?
#
loop_
_entity_poly.entity_id
_entity_poly.type
_entity_poly.pdbx_seq_one_letter_code
_entity_poly.pdbx_strand_id
1 'polypeptide(L)'
;MCHPRGLAVRSDRSMVRLNLRVHDNDDPGEYERLEKLNIDPLTVHRPTRALGDYFRRNLFEEKEEFVGAKGNPVISEPDLYHLEIDETWKYLILLSDGVLQNLKDCGVEDITAEVQERLQVDISVRSTAQGLVDAFGRKHDIAYCRAASVSFFGIRTSEAVD
;
A
#
# COMPACT_ATOMS: atom_id res chain seq x y z
N MET A 1 -7.79 -6.52 -0.41
CA MET A 1 -6.67 -5.56 -0.52
C MET A 1 -5.50 -6.11 0.27
N CYS A 2 -4.47 -6.60 -0.41
CA CYS A 2 -3.37 -7.30 0.26
C CYS A 2 -2.04 -6.95 -0.43
N HIS A 3 -1.40 -5.85 -0.03
CA HIS A 3 0.03 -5.65 -0.30
C HIS A 3 0.77 -5.23 0.98
N PRO A 4 0.98 -6.17 1.92
CA PRO A 4 1.76 -5.86 3.09
C PRO A 4 3.20 -5.54 2.69
N ARG A 5 3.83 -4.57 3.37
CA ARG A 5 5.24 -4.22 3.20
C ARG A 5 6.04 -4.76 4.36
N GLY A 6 7.01 -5.61 4.06
CA GLY A 6 7.98 -6.13 5.02
C GLY A 6 9.24 -5.27 5.04
N LEU A 7 9.67 -4.88 6.24
CA LEU A 7 10.91 -4.15 6.49
C LEU A 7 11.69 -4.88 7.58
N ALA A 8 13.00 -5.04 7.40
CA ALA A 8 13.92 -5.49 8.44
C ALA A 8 14.72 -4.30 8.97
N VAL A 9 14.86 -4.22 10.29
CA VAL A 9 15.67 -3.21 10.97
C VAL A 9 16.93 -3.89 11.49
N ARG A 10 18.09 -3.37 11.12
CA ARG A 10 19.39 -3.90 11.56
C ARG A 10 19.93 -3.16 12.78
N SER A 11 21.02 -3.67 13.33
CA SER A 11 21.62 -3.22 14.59
C SER A 11 22.18 -1.80 14.53
N ASP A 12 22.67 -1.42 13.35
CA ASP A 12 23.10 -0.08 12.93
C ASP A 12 21.93 0.87 12.61
N ARG A 13 20.69 0.42 12.82
CA ARG A 13 19.44 1.12 12.50
C ARG A 13 19.18 1.30 11.01
N SER A 14 19.94 0.65 10.12
CA SER A 14 19.58 0.59 8.71
C SER A 14 18.31 -0.22 8.52
N MET A 15 17.51 0.15 7.53
CA MET A 15 16.28 -0.54 7.17
C MET A 15 16.39 -1.14 5.78
N VAL A 16 16.00 -2.40 5.66
CA VAL A 16 16.00 -3.16 4.40
C VAL A 16 14.57 -3.52 4.05
N ARG A 17 14.14 -3.17 2.84
CA ARG A 17 12.85 -3.59 2.30
C ARG A 17 12.92 -5.07 1.89
N LEU A 18 12.00 -5.88 2.39
CA LEU A 18 12.02 -7.33 2.21
C LEU A 18 11.26 -7.81 0.96
N ASN A 19 10.14 -7.16 0.63
CA ASN A 19 9.37 -7.45 -0.58
C ASN A 19 9.50 -6.31 -1.59
N LEU A 20 10.20 -6.56 -2.68
CA LEU A 20 10.53 -5.54 -3.69
C LEU A 20 9.35 -5.22 -4.59
N ARG A 21 8.53 -6.22 -4.92
CA ARG A 21 7.40 -6.06 -5.85
C ARG A 21 6.13 -5.64 -5.14
N VAL A 22 5.32 -4.89 -5.88
CA VAL A 22 3.94 -4.56 -5.52
C VAL A 22 3.08 -5.14 -6.63
N HIS A 23 2.24 -6.12 -6.35
CA HIS A 23 1.38 -6.74 -7.36
C HIS A 23 0.16 -5.86 -7.66
N ASP A 24 0.44 -4.80 -8.41
CA ASP A 24 -0.55 -3.95 -9.06
C ASP A 24 -0.25 -3.82 -10.56
N ASN A 25 -1.01 -2.96 -11.24
CA ASN A 25 -0.87 -2.74 -12.67
C ASN A 25 0.31 -1.81 -13.04
N ASP A 26 1.00 -1.21 -12.07
CA ASP A 26 2.23 -0.44 -12.31
C ASP A 26 3.47 -1.36 -12.31
N ASP A 27 3.38 -2.57 -11.74
CA ASP A 27 4.46 -3.56 -11.77
C ASP A 27 4.62 -4.14 -13.20
N PRO A 28 5.80 -3.97 -13.82
CA PRO A 28 6.02 -4.40 -15.20
C PRO A 28 5.78 -5.90 -15.43
N GLY A 29 6.06 -6.73 -14.42
CA GLY A 29 5.87 -8.18 -14.52
C GLY A 29 4.40 -8.58 -14.47
N GLU A 30 3.59 -7.89 -13.66
CA GLU A 30 2.14 -8.07 -13.65
C GLU A 30 1.49 -7.50 -14.92
N TYR A 31 2.01 -6.37 -15.43
CA TYR A 31 1.57 -5.80 -16.69
C TYR A 31 1.75 -6.80 -17.85
N GLU A 32 2.97 -7.33 -18.02
CA GLU A 32 3.29 -8.31 -19.06
C GLU A 32 2.47 -9.61 -18.88
N ARG A 33 2.25 -10.05 -17.64
CA ARG A 33 1.42 -11.23 -17.34
C ARG A 33 -0.01 -11.03 -17.84
N LEU A 34 -0.62 -9.88 -17.57
CA LEU A 34 -1.99 -9.58 -17.98
C LEU A 34 -2.11 -9.46 -19.50
N GLU A 35 -1.14 -8.83 -20.16
CA GLU A 35 -1.11 -8.75 -21.64
C GLU A 35 -1.04 -10.15 -22.28
N LYS A 36 -0.20 -11.05 -21.76
CA LYS A 36 -0.11 -12.45 -22.24
C LYS A 36 -1.44 -13.21 -22.12
N LEU A 37 -2.27 -12.84 -21.15
CA LEU A 37 -3.60 -13.39 -20.94
C LEU A 37 -4.67 -12.73 -21.82
N ASN A 38 -4.30 -11.79 -22.70
CA ASN A 38 -5.24 -11.00 -23.51
C ASN A 38 -6.19 -10.15 -22.64
N ILE A 39 -5.67 -9.60 -21.54
CA ILE A 39 -6.37 -8.68 -20.66
C ILE A 39 -5.68 -7.32 -20.74
N ASP A 40 -6.44 -6.25 -20.89
CA ASP A 40 -5.91 -4.89 -20.73
C ASP A 40 -5.50 -4.67 -19.25
N PRO A 41 -4.21 -4.46 -18.94
CA PRO A 41 -3.77 -4.30 -17.55
C PRO A 41 -4.40 -3.10 -16.84
N LEU A 42 -4.87 -2.10 -17.58
CA LEU A 42 -5.49 -0.90 -17.02
C LEU A 42 -6.91 -1.16 -16.49
N THR A 43 -7.59 -2.21 -16.96
CA THR A 43 -8.93 -2.59 -16.49
C THR A 43 -8.88 -3.42 -15.20
N VAL A 44 -7.73 -4.00 -14.87
CA VAL A 44 -7.58 -4.79 -13.64
C VAL A 44 -7.30 -3.87 -12.44
N HIS A 45 -8.34 -3.58 -11.67
CA HIS A 45 -8.18 -2.83 -10.42
C HIS A 45 -7.22 -3.51 -9.44
N ARG A 46 -6.47 -2.72 -8.67
CA ARG A 46 -5.50 -3.23 -7.68
C ARG A 46 -6.21 -3.99 -6.56
N PRO A 47 -5.62 -5.09 -6.02
CA PRO A 47 -4.38 -5.73 -6.46
C PRO A 47 -4.61 -6.73 -7.60
N THR A 48 -3.53 -7.06 -8.34
CA THR A 48 -3.53 -8.11 -9.38
C THR A 48 -3.30 -9.51 -8.82
N ARG A 49 -2.90 -9.60 -7.54
CA ARG A 49 -2.84 -10.86 -6.78
C ARG A 49 -3.55 -10.74 -5.43
N ALA A 50 -4.37 -11.73 -5.11
CA ALA A 50 -5.10 -11.78 -3.85
C ALA A 50 -5.47 -13.21 -3.47
N LEU A 51 -5.59 -13.46 -2.16
CA LEU A 51 -6.33 -14.61 -1.67
C LEU A 51 -7.83 -14.33 -1.74
N GLY A 52 -8.59 -15.22 -2.38
CA GLY A 52 -10.03 -15.04 -2.60
C GLY A 52 -10.33 -14.27 -3.88
N ASP A 53 -11.20 -13.28 -3.77
CA ASP A 53 -11.73 -12.49 -4.91
C ASP A 53 -12.50 -13.31 -5.95
N TYR A 54 -13.59 -13.92 -5.48
CA TYR A 54 -14.38 -14.84 -6.29
C TYR A 54 -14.81 -14.24 -7.63
N PHE A 55 -15.24 -12.97 -7.67
CA PHE A 55 -15.69 -12.34 -8.90
C PHE A 55 -14.57 -12.18 -9.93
N ARG A 56 -13.37 -11.77 -9.52
CA ARG A 56 -12.26 -11.53 -10.46
C ARG A 56 -11.38 -12.76 -10.71
N ARG A 57 -11.62 -13.85 -9.97
CA ARG A 57 -10.89 -15.11 -10.11
C ARG A 57 -11.71 -16.23 -10.73
N ASN A 58 -12.98 -16.36 -10.36
CA ASN A 58 -13.85 -17.48 -10.75
C ASN A 58 -14.98 -17.06 -11.70
N LEU A 59 -15.42 -15.80 -11.64
CA LEU A 59 -16.49 -15.26 -12.52
C LEU A 59 -15.97 -14.14 -13.42
N PHE A 60 -14.67 -14.11 -13.72
CA PHE A 60 -14.10 -13.04 -14.53
C PHE A 60 -14.66 -13.07 -15.96
N GLU A 61 -15.03 -14.23 -16.47
CA GLU A 61 -15.65 -14.42 -17.79
C GLU A 61 -17.01 -13.71 -17.92
N GLU A 62 -17.69 -13.43 -16.81
CA GLU A 62 -18.97 -12.68 -16.80
C GLU A 62 -18.77 -11.17 -16.97
N LYS A 63 -17.52 -10.69 -16.88
CA LYS A 63 -17.20 -9.27 -16.96
C LYS A 63 -16.76 -8.90 -18.38
N GLU A 64 -17.39 -7.88 -18.94
CA GLU A 64 -17.10 -7.37 -20.29
C GLU A 64 -15.60 -7.03 -20.49
N GLU A 65 -14.97 -6.47 -19.46
CA GLU A 65 -13.55 -6.10 -19.42
C GLU A 65 -12.56 -7.28 -19.55
N PHE A 66 -13.01 -8.53 -19.34
CA PHE A 66 -12.18 -9.73 -19.42
C PHE A 66 -12.65 -10.72 -20.49
N VAL A 67 -13.52 -10.28 -21.42
CA VAL A 67 -13.95 -11.11 -22.54
C VAL A 67 -12.76 -11.52 -23.40
N GLY A 68 -12.58 -12.82 -23.60
CA GLY A 68 -11.45 -13.36 -24.35
C GLY A 68 -10.15 -13.49 -23.55
N ALA A 69 -10.21 -13.31 -22.22
CA ALA A 69 -9.10 -13.62 -21.33
C ALA A 69 -8.76 -15.12 -21.38
N LYS A 70 -7.47 -15.44 -21.45
CA LYS A 70 -6.96 -16.82 -21.53
C LYS A 70 -6.73 -17.45 -20.15
N GLY A 71 -6.98 -16.72 -19.08
CA GLY A 71 -6.79 -17.15 -17.71
C GLY A 71 -7.13 -16.06 -16.71
N ASN A 72 -6.98 -16.38 -15.42
CA ASN A 72 -7.48 -15.54 -14.34
C ASN A 72 -6.75 -14.18 -14.28
N PRO A 73 -7.48 -13.05 -14.32
CA PRO A 73 -6.90 -11.72 -14.13
C PRO A 73 -6.22 -11.59 -12.75
N VAL A 74 -6.90 -12.06 -11.71
CA VAL A 74 -6.40 -12.07 -10.32
C VAL A 74 -6.01 -13.49 -9.92
N ILE A 75 -4.75 -13.67 -9.54
CA ILE A 75 -4.21 -14.96 -9.08
C ILE A 75 -3.91 -14.94 -7.59
N SER A 76 -3.79 -16.12 -6.98
CA SER A 76 -3.52 -16.26 -5.54
C SER A 76 -2.11 -16.77 -5.23
N GLU A 77 -1.28 -16.94 -6.25
CA GLU A 77 0.10 -17.40 -6.09
C GLU A 77 0.98 -16.28 -5.51
N PRO A 78 1.58 -16.48 -4.31
CA PRO A 78 2.43 -15.48 -3.69
C PRO A 78 3.84 -15.50 -4.29
N ASP A 79 4.52 -14.36 -4.25
CA ASP A 79 5.98 -14.34 -4.42
C ASP A 79 6.65 -14.88 -3.16
N LEU A 80 7.64 -15.76 -3.33
CA LEU A 80 8.43 -16.35 -2.25
C LEU A 80 9.81 -15.70 -2.18
N TYR A 81 10.11 -15.10 -1.03
CA TYR A 81 11.39 -14.45 -0.75
C TYR A 81 12.15 -15.26 0.30
N HIS A 82 13.39 -15.64 -0.01
CA HIS A 82 14.29 -16.32 0.90
C HIS A 82 15.32 -15.33 1.40
N LEU A 83 15.43 -15.18 2.72
CA LEU A 83 16.28 -14.19 3.37
C LEU A 83 17.08 -14.88 4.47
N GLU A 84 18.40 -14.70 4.44
CA GLU A 84 19.27 -15.15 5.54
C GLU A 84 19.23 -14.13 6.66
N ILE A 85 18.87 -14.60 7.85
CA ILE A 85 18.86 -13.78 9.06
C ILE A 85 20.22 -13.93 9.74
N ASP A 86 20.89 -12.81 9.95
CA ASP A 86 22.15 -12.74 10.67
C ASP A 86 21.96 -12.07 12.05
N GLU A 87 23.04 -12.02 12.83
CA GLU A 87 23.08 -11.41 14.17
C GLU A 87 22.84 -9.88 14.18
N THR A 88 22.84 -9.23 13.01
CA THR A 88 22.59 -7.80 12.90
C THR A 88 21.10 -7.49 12.86
N TRP A 89 20.22 -8.45 12.59
CA TRP A 89 18.76 -8.19 12.53
C TRP A 89 18.21 -7.96 13.93
N LYS A 90 17.52 -6.82 14.12
CA LYS A 90 16.87 -6.47 15.39
C LYS A 90 15.36 -6.65 15.36
N TYR A 91 14.71 -6.13 14.32
CA TYR A 91 13.25 -6.14 14.21
C TYR A 91 12.78 -6.50 12.81
N LEU A 92 11.67 -7.23 12.75
CA LEU A 92 10.88 -7.44 11.56
C LEU A 92 9.60 -6.61 11.68
N ILE A 93 9.31 -5.79 10.68
CA ILE A 93 8.14 -4.92 10.62
C ILE A 93 7.29 -5.34 9.43
N LEU A 94 6.02 -5.62 9.69
CA LEU A 94 5.03 -5.90 8.66
C LEU A 94 3.97 -4.79 8.70
N LEU A 95 3.91 -4.01 7.64
CA LEU A 95 2.94 -2.93 7.48
C LEU A 95 1.81 -3.41 6.58
N SER A 96 0.57 -3.17 6.97
CA SER A 96 -0.58 -3.44 6.12
C SER A 96 -0.72 -2.37 5.04
N ASP A 97 -1.45 -2.71 3.97
CA ASP A 97 -1.71 -1.80 2.84
C ASP A 97 -2.42 -0.51 3.29
N GLY A 98 -3.37 -0.59 4.23
CA GLY A 98 -4.06 0.58 4.76
C GLY A 98 -3.13 1.57 5.48
N VAL A 99 -2.11 1.09 6.19
CA VAL A 99 -1.10 1.97 6.81
C VAL A 99 -0.26 2.66 5.74
N LEU A 100 0.12 1.93 4.68
CA LEU A 100 0.88 2.49 3.57
C LEU A 100 0.07 3.54 2.80
N GLN A 101 -1.22 3.29 2.56
CA GLN A 101 -2.10 4.22 1.87
C GLN A 101 -2.28 5.50 2.68
N ASN A 102 -2.58 5.40 3.99
CA ASN A 102 -2.71 6.57 4.85
C ASN A 102 -1.43 7.43 4.86
N LEU A 103 -0.26 6.81 4.84
CA LEU A 103 1.02 7.51 4.76
C LEU A 103 1.19 8.25 3.43
N LYS A 104 0.87 7.60 2.31
CA LYS A 104 0.89 8.23 0.98
C LYS A 104 -0.08 9.41 0.89
N ASP A 105 -1.28 9.27 1.42
CA ASP A 105 -2.30 10.33 1.44
C ASP A 105 -1.85 11.54 2.27
N CYS A 106 -0.98 11.32 3.26
CA CYS A 106 -0.31 12.37 4.03
C CYS A 106 0.91 13.01 3.32
N GLY A 107 1.19 12.63 2.07
CA GLY A 107 2.36 13.11 1.31
C GLY A 107 3.70 12.50 1.76
N VAL A 108 3.70 11.34 2.41
CA VAL A 108 4.94 10.64 2.74
C VAL A 108 5.46 9.88 1.52
N GLU A 109 6.57 10.37 0.95
CA GLU A 109 7.23 9.74 -0.19
C GLU A 109 8.09 8.55 0.24
N ASP A 110 8.92 8.72 1.28
CA ASP A 110 9.77 7.65 1.82
C ASP A 110 9.20 7.07 3.13
N ILE A 111 8.38 6.04 2.97
CA ILE A 111 7.80 5.27 4.06
C ILE A 111 8.87 4.64 4.95
N THR A 112 10.02 4.26 4.39
CA THR A 112 11.10 3.59 5.15
C THR A 112 11.73 4.58 6.11
N ALA A 113 12.09 5.77 5.62
CA ALA A 113 12.64 6.85 6.44
C ALA A 113 11.66 7.28 7.54
N GLU A 114 10.38 7.42 7.20
CA GLU A 114 9.32 7.81 8.13
C GLU A 114 9.12 6.78 9.27
N VAL A 115 9.24 5.48 8.96
CA VAL A 115 9.22 4.41 9.98
C VAL A 115 10.50 4.47 10.81
N GLN A 116 11.66 4.64 10.18
CA GLN A 116 12.96 4.70 10.86
C GLN A 116 13.03 5.83 11.89
N GLU A 117 12.53 7.03 11.55
CA GLU A 117 12.48 8.17 12.45
C GLU A 117 11.65 7.87 13.70
N ARG A 118 10.48 7.27 13.54
CA ARG A 118 9.58 6.98 14.66
C ARG A 118 10.05 5.85 15.56
N LEU A 119 10.77 4.88 15.03
CA LEU A 119 11.37 3.80 15.81
C LEU A 119 12.46 4.28 16.78
N GLN A 120 12.98 5.50 16.64
CA GLN A 120 14.04 6.03 17.51
C GLN A 120 13.57 6.32 18.94
N VAL A 121 12.25 6.38 19.17
CA VAL A 121 11.66 6.92 20.40
C VAL A 121 11.32 5.82 21.43
N ASP A 122 11.31 4.54 21.05
CA ASP A 122 10.59 3.52 21.83
C ASP A 122 11.43 2.48 22.61
N ILE A 123 10.82 2.04 23.72
CA ILE A 123 11.42 1.23 24.81
C ILE A 123 10.94 -0.24 24.75
N SER A 124 9.79 -0.54 24.11
CA SER A 124 9.23 -1.90 23.97
C SER A 124 8.50 -2.14 22.63
N VAL A 125 8.48 -3.37 22.12
CA VAL A 125 7.90 -3.72 20.80
C VAL A 125 6.41 -3.32 20.68
N ARG A 126 5.59 -3.55 21.71
CA ARG A 126 4.16 -3.23 21.67
C ARG A 126 3.90 -1.72 21.73
N SER A 127 4.60 -1.01 22.61
CA SER A 127 4.48 0.46 22.67
C SER A 127 4.93 1.10 21.36
N THR A 128 5.98 0.55 20.74
CA THR A 128 6.47 0.98 19.43
C THR A 128 5.42 0.80 18.33
N ALA A 129 4.82 -0.38 18.26
CA ALA A 129 3.80 -0.67 17.25
C ALA A 129 2.58 0.25 17.41
N GLN A 130 2.10 0.43 18.65
CA GLN A 130 0.96 1.31 18.92
C GLN A 130 1.31 2.78 18.67
N GLY A 131 2.49 3.23 19.11
CA GLY A 131 2.97 4.60 18.89
C GLY A 131 3.08 4.94 17.40
N LEU A 132 3.55 4.00 16.58
CA LEU A 132 3.56 4.12 15.13
C LEU A 132 2.15 4.28 14.55
N VAL A 133 1.23 3.37 14.90
CA VAL A 133 -0.16 3.42 14.43
C VAL A 133 -0.84 4.73 14.84
N ASP A 134 -0.69 5.15 16.09
CA ASP A 134 -1.30 6.38 16.60
C ASP A 134 -0.71 7.62 15.93
N ALA A 135 0.61 7.62 15.65
CA ALA A 135 1.25 8.72 14.96
C ALA A 135 0.80 8.82 13.50
N PHE A 136 0.64 7.69 12.81
CA PHE A 136 0.10 7.65 11.46
C PHE A 136 -1.37 8.09 11.43
N GLY A 137 -2.18 7.62 12.38
CA GLY A 137 -3.58 8.04 12.54
C GLY A 137 -3.70 9.55 12.74
N ARG A 138 -2.93 10.13 13.67
CA ARG A 138 -2.92 11.58 13.89
C ARG A 138 -2.48 12.36 12.65
N LYS A 139 -1.47 11.89 11.92
CA LYS A 139 -0.99 12.56 10.70
C LYS A 139 -2.09 12.57 9.63
N HIS A 140 -2.79 11.45 9.46
CA HIS A 140 -3.94 11.32 8.57
C HIS A 140 -5.10 12.22 8.98
N ASP A 141 -5.48 12.22 10.26
CA ASP A 141 -6.54 13.09 10.79
C ASP A 141 -6.22 14.57 10.56
N ILE A 142 -4.98 15.00 10.79
CA ILE A 142 -4.54 16.37 10.55
C ILE A 142 -4.62 16.73 9.07
N ALA A 143 -4.17 15.85 8.17
CA ALA A 143 -4.23 16.08 6.73
C ALA A 143 -5.67 16.25 6.24
N TYR A 144 -6.58 15.38 6.67
CA TYR A 144 -7.97 15.38 6.23
C TYR A 144 -8.79 16.53 6.86
N CYS A 145 -8.63 16.78 8.16
CA CYS A 145 -9.33 17.87 8.84
C CYS A 145 -8.85 19.26 8.41
N ARG A 146 -7.58 19.41 7.99
CA ARG A 146 -7.08 20.67 7.38
C ARG A 146 -7.51 20.84 5.93
N ALA A 147 -7.66 19.76 5.17
CA ALA A 147 -8.20 19.84 3.81
C ALA A 147 -9.69 20.27 3.82
N ALA A 148 -10.47 19.79 4.80
CA ALA A 148 -11.88 20.14 4.97
C ALA A 148 -12.10 21.62 5.39
N SER A 149 -11.14 22.28 6.04
CA SER A 149 -11.28 23.68 6.43
C SER A 149 -10.98 24.66 5.28
N VAL A 150 -10.23 24.24 4.26
CA VAL A 150 -9.93 25.08 3.08
C VAL A 150 -11.06 25.02 2.06
N SER A 151 -11.73 23.88 1.89
CA SER A 151 -12.86 23.73 0.95
C SER A 151 -14.14 24.43 1.39
N PHE A 152 -14.31 24.75 2.68
CA PHE A 152 -15.49 25.46 3.18
C PHE A 152 -15.42 26.99 3.04
N PHE A 153 -14.23 27.57 2.86
CA PHE A 153 -14.04 29.03 2.76
C PHE A 153 -14.09 29.58 1.32
N GLY A 154 -14.16 28.71 0.30
CA GLY A 154 -14.14 29.10 -1.11
C GLY A 154 -15.50 29.41 -1.76
N ILE A 155 -16.62 29.29 -1.04
CA ILE A 155 -17.98 29.47 -1.60
C ILE A 155 -18.76 30.53 -0.81
N ARG A 156 -18.25 31.75 -0.64
CA ARG A 156 -19.09 32.92 -0.31
C ARG A 156 -18.37 34.21 -0.71
N THR A 157 -18.59 34.68 -1.95
CA THR A 157 -18.69 36.11 -2.30
C THR A 157 -18.98 36.28 -3.79
N SER A 158 -20.25 36.20 -4.18
CA SER A 158 -20.76 36.97 -5.32
C SER A 158 -22.28 36.99 -5.28
N GLU A 159 -22.87 37.94 -4.56
CA GLU A 159 -24.18 38.51 -4.87
C GLU A 159 -24.40 39.75 -3.99
N ALA A 160 -23.99 40.90 -4.53
CA ALA A 160 -24.49 42.22 -4.17
C ALA A 160 -24.25 43.12 -5.38
N VAL A 161 -25.25 43.20 -6.25
CA VAL A 161 -25.40 44.28 -7.24
C VAL A 161 -26.86 44.72 -7.14
N ASP A 162 -27.03 46.03 -7.01
CA ASP A 162 -28.26 46.80 -6.80
C ASP A 162 -29.46 46.40 -7.68
#